data_AF-A0A9E5YC76-F1
#
_entry.id   AF-A0A9E5YC76-F1
#
_cell.length_a   1.000
_cell.length_b   1.000
_cell.length_c   1.000
_cell.angle_alpha   90.00
_cell.angle_beta   90.00
_cell.angle_gamma   90.00
#
_symmetry.space_group_name_H-M   'P 1'
#
loop_
_entity.id
_entity.type
_entity.pdbx_description
1 polymer ?
#
loop_
_entity_poly.entity_id
_entity_poly.type
_entity_poly.pdbx_seq_one_letter_code
_entity_poly.pdbx_strand_id
1 'polypeptide(L)'
;MFTESTDINTCVWLFGRGAAVASGLKWAEPPEWRSLDRDIRINRIKKSLYLEMRKIPIGKNPYHRLLSILEKRTEPNWKHLFITTNWDFLLQREILNKKLAILPDWLISSHVFHLNGSIEGTSQENRSPFLLETDSVTKRISTFEANRALSDIVWGDIFVVVGMSFNCEMDRGLLIYLQHHQDNLPFGEKNWYILNPDSGDLNKVKSFFETALPRANIVPVNASFQDWIGTGMPELVKQKILVSPGG
;
A
#
# COMPACT_ATOMS: atom_id res chain seq x y z
N MET A 1 8.82 -38.15 -12.53
CA MET A 1 9.33 -37.22 -11.48
C MET A 1 8.67 -35.89 -11.79
N PHE A 2 7.49 -35.65 -11.22
CA PHE A 2 6.80 -34.36 -11.37
C PHE A 2 7.56 -33.39 -10.48
N THR A 3 8.17 -32.36 -11.06
CA THR A 3 8.69 -31.24 -10.28
C THR A 3 7.49 -30.62 -9.59
N GLU A 4 7.48 -30.61 -8.25
CA GLU A 4 6.52 -29.82 -7.48
C GLU A 4 6.50 -28.42 -8.08
N SER A 5 5.32 -27.96 -8.49
CA SER A 5 5.09 -26.54 -8.71
C SER A 5 5.52 -25.84 -7.43
N THR A 6 6.65 -25.12 -7.47
CA THR A 6 6.99 -24.22 -6.37
C THR A 6 6.02 -23.06 -6.48
N ASP A 7 4.85 -23.23 -5.85
CA ASP A 7 3.81 -22.20 -5.84
C ASP A 7 4.41 -20.90 -5.31
N ILE A 8 4.32 -19.86 -6.14
CA ILE A 8 4.86 -18.54 -5.83
C ILE A 8 3.86 -17.84 -4.90
N ASN A 9 4.31 -17.52 -3.68
CA ASN A 9 3.50 -16.84 -2.69
C ASN A 9 3.55 -15.32 -2.89
N THR A 10 2.49 -14.62 -2.48
CA THR A 10 2.39 -13.16 -2.63
C THR A 10 2.26 -12.44 -1.29
N CYS A 11 3.18 -11.51 -1.04
CA CYS A 11 3.09 -10.53 0.03
C CYS A 11 2.49 -9.22 -0.52
N VAL A 12 1.25 -8.91 -0.12
CA VAL A 12 0.53 -7.70 -0.53
C VAL A 12 0.78 -6.57 0.46
N TRP A 13 1.14 -5.41 -0.05
CA TRP A 13 1.38 -4.21 0.74
C TRP A 13 0.32 -3.15 0.45
N LEU A 14 -0.34 -2.68 1.50
CA LEU A 14 -1.33 -1.62 1.46
C LEU A 14 -0.75 -0.37 2.16
N PHE A 15 -0.40 0.64 1.39
CA PHE A 15 0.18 1.89 1.90
C PHE A 15 -0.86 3.00 2.00
N GLY A 16 -0.97 3.57 3.20
CA GLY A 16 -1.70 4.79 3.46
C GLY A 16 -0.80 5.99 3.72
N ARG A 17 -1.44 7.07 4.17
CA ARG A 17 -0.82 8.37 4.36
C ARG A 17 0.35 8.35 5.34
N GLY A 18 0.28 7.54 6.39
CA GLY A 18 1.36 7.41 7.37
C GLY A 18 2.69 6.98 6.74
N ALA A 19 2.67 6.16 5.69
CA ALA A 19 3.88 5.75 4.96
C ALA A 19 4.52 6.91 4.17
N ALA A 20 3.69 7.75 3.55
CA ALA A 20 4.14 8.96 2.86
C ALA A 20 4.71 9.99 3.85
N VAL A 21 4.05 10.19 5.00
CA VAL A 21 4.52 11.06 6.09
C VAL A 21 5.87 10.59 6.63
N ALA A 22 6.02 9.29 6.90
CA ALA A 22 7.30 8.70 7.30
C ALA A 22 8.40 8.91 6.23
N SER A 23 8.00 9.04 4.96
CA SER A 23 8.90 9.34 3.85
C SER A 23 9.17 10.83 3.65
N GLY A 24 8.74 11.69 4.59
CA GLY A 24 8.98 13.12 4.58
C GLY A 24 7.87 13.95 3.94
N LEU A 25 6.81 13.33 3.41
CA LEU A 25 5.68 14.04 2.79
C LEU A 25 4.66 14.44 3.85
N LYS A 26 4.88 15.59 4.48
CA LYS A 26 3.98 16.15 5.49
C LYS A 26 2.84 16.98 4.90
N TRP A 27 2.73 17.06 3.57
CA TRP A 27 1.70 17.86 2.90
C TRP A 27 0.31 17.40 3.31
N ALA A 28 -0.54 18.35 3.70
CA ALA A 28 -1.96 18.15 3.95
C ALA A 28 -2.76 19.11 3.08
N GLU A 29 -3.94 18.68 2.68
CA GLU A 29 -4.87 19.56 2.00
C GLU A 29 -5.27 20.70 2.96
N PRO A 30 -5.04 21.97 2.58
CA PRO A 30 -5.48 23.11 3.37
C PRO A 30 -7.01 23.11 3.55
N PRO A 31 -7.54 23.36 4.76
CA PRO A 31 -8.98 23.33 5.03
C PRO A 31 -9.79 24.25 4.12
N GLU A 32 -9.25 25.41 3.76
CA GLU A 32 -9.88 26.39 2.89
C GLU A 32 -10.04 25.92 1.43
N TRP A 33 -9.38 24.83 1.02
CA TRP A 33 -9.59 24.26 -0.31
C TRP A 33 -10.83 23.37 -0.38
N ARG A 34 -11.35 22.92 0.77
CA ARG A 34 -12.50 22.00 0.84
C ARG A 34 -13.79 22.64 0.33
N SER A 35 -13.89 23.96 0.37
CA SER A 35 -15.04 24.73 -0.15
C SER A 35 -14.92 25.10 -1.63
N LEU A 36 -13.80 24.78 -2.29
CA LEU A 36 -13.64 25.02 -3.72
C LEU A 36 -14.48 24.02 -4.52
N ASP A 37 -14.82 24.42 -5.75
CA ASP A 37 -15.31 23.47 -6.75
C ASP A 37 -14.35 22.28 -6.89
N ARG A 38 -14.92 21.09 -7.10
CA ARG A 38 -14.19 19.82 -7.06
C ARG A 38 -13.01 19.79 -8.03
N ASP A 39 -13.20 20.26 -9.27
CA ASP A 39 -12.16 20.16 -10.28
C ASP A 39 -11.07 21.22 -10.04
N ILE A 40 -11.45 22.39 -9.54
CA ILE A 40 -10.50 23.41 -9.07
C ILE A 40 -9.67 22.88 -7.89
N ARG A 41 -10.33 22.26 -6.90
CA ARG A 41 -9.72 21.64 -5.72
C ARG A 41 -8.71 20.57 -6.12
N ILE A 42 -9.10 19.63 -6.98
CA ILE A 42 -8.21 18.56 -7.47
C ILE A 42 -7.00 19.14 -8.20
N ASN A 43 -7.20 20.13 -9.08
CA ASN A 43 -6.09 20.74 -9.80
C ASN A 43 -5.11 21.45 -8.86
N ARG A 44 -5.60 22.09 -7.79
CA ARG A 44 -4.73 22.69 -6.75
C ARG A 44 -3.99 21.63 -5.95
N ILE A 45 -4.68 20.56 -5.53
CA ILE A 45 -4.09 19.41 -4.84
C ILE A 45 -2.95 18.81 -5.67
N LYS A 46 -3.21 18.48 -6.94
CA LYS A 46 -2.22 17.90 -7.87
C LYS A 46 -0.96 18.76 -7.95
N LYS A 47 -1.12 20.07 -8.20
CA LYS A 47 0.00 21.01 -8.31
C LYS A 47 0.79 21.13 -7.02
N SER A 48 0.11 21.34 -5.89
CA SER A 48 0.76 21.52 -4.60
C SER A 48 1.47 20.26 -4.13
N LEU A 49 0.82 19.10 -4.23
CA LEU A 49 1.40 17.82 -3.84
C LEU A 49 2.62 17.47 -4.69
N TYR A 50 2.56 17.75 -6.00
CA TYR A 50 3.70 17.57 -6.89
C TYR A 50 4.93 18.38 -6.44
N LEU A 51 4.73 19.65 -6.07
CA LEU A 51 5.82 20.51 -5.59
C LEU A 51 6.41 20.02 -4.26
N GLU A 52 5.57 19.61 -3.31
CA GLU A 52 6.04 19.06 -2.03
C GLU A 52 6.79 17.74 -2.21
N MET A 53 6.29 16.84 -3.06
CA MET A 53 6.96 15.58 -3.38
C MET A 53 8.37 15.80 -3.94
N ARG A 54 8.58 16.84 -4.77
CA ARG A 54 9.90 17.14 -5.35
C ARG A 54 10.95 17.56 -4.32
N LYS A 55 10.53 18.01 -3.14
CA LYS A 55 11.46 18.34 -2.04
C LYS A 55 12.02 17.09 -1.37
N ILE A 56 11.37 15.94 -1.53
CA ILE A 56 11.78 14.68 -0.92
C ILE A 56 12.89 14.05 -1.77
N PRO A 57 14.10 13.84 -1.21
CA PRO A 57 15.20 13.23 -1.95
C PRO A 57 14.86 11.81 -2.39
N ILE A 58 15.21 11.50 -3.63
CA ILE A 58 15.16 10.13 -4.16
C ILE A 58 16.27 9.31 -3.52
N GLY A 59 16.00 8.06 -3.18
CA GLY A 59 17.01 7.13 -2.67
C GLY A 59 17.37 7.28 -1.19
N LYS A 60 16.69 8.17 -0.45
CA LYS A 60 17.00 8.42 0.99
C LYS A 60 15.80 8.27 1.93
N ASN A 61 14.64 7.89 1.41
CA ASN A 61 13.42 7.72 2.20
C ASN A 61 13.18 6.23 2.57
N PRO A 62 12.26 5.95 3.52
CA PRO A 62 11.94 4.59 3.92
C PRO A 62 11.52 3.65 2.79
N TYR A 63 10.83 4.14 1.74
CA TYR A 63 10.51 3.30 0.58
C TYR A 63 11.76 2.79 -0.13
N HIS A 64 12.77 3.63 -0.31
CA HIS A 64 14.04 3.19 -0.90
C HIS A 64 14.71 2.08 -0.06
N ARG A 65 14.71 2.23 1.26
CA ARG A 65 15.26 1.25 2.19
C ARG A 65 14.46 -0.05 2.16
N LEU A 66 13.13 0.04 2.14
CA LEU A 66 12.24 -1.12 1.97
C LEU A 66 12.61 -1.89 0.70
N LEU A 67 12.59 -1.23 -0.46
CA LEU A 67 12.86 -1.89 -1.74
C LEU A 67 14.26 -2.53 -1.77
N SER A 68 15.26 -1.89 -1.15
CA SER A 68 16.61 -2.44 -1.04
C SER A 68 16.69 -3.67 -0.12
N ILE A 69 15.84 -3.74 0.91
CA ILE A 69 15.75 -4.92 1.77
C ILE A 69 15.05 -6.05 1.02
N LEU A 70 13.90 -5.78 0.38
CA LEU A 70 13.14 -6.79 -0.36
C LEU A 70 14.01 -7.40 -1.47
N GLU A 71 14.68 -6.57 -2.26
CA GLU A 71 15.58 -7.03 -3.32
C GLU A 71 16.68 -7.99 -2.83
N LYS A 72 17.21 -7.76 -1.62
CA LYS A 72 18.33 -8.55 -1.09
C LYS A 72 17.90 -9.74 -0.26
N ARG A 73 16.69 -9.72 0.28
CA ARG A 73 16.27 -10.63 1.36
C ARG A 73 14.98 -11.36 1.07
N THR A 74 14.23 -11.03 0.02
CA THR A 74 13.04 -11.81 -0.33
C THR A 74 13.44 -13.23 -0.70
N GLU A 75 12.77 -14.20 -0.09
CA GLU A 75 12.95 -15.62 -0.37
C GLU A 75 12.48 -15.97 -1.80
N PRO A 76 13.10 -16.94 -2.51
CA PRO A 76 12.84 -17.19 -3.93
C PRO A 76 11.39 -17.48 -4.31
N ASN A 77 10.59 -18.03 -3.39
CA ASN A 77 9.19 -18.38 -3.60
C ASN A 77 8.21 -17.27 -3.16
N TRP A 78 8.70 -16.04 -2.96
CA TRP A 78 7.89 -14.89 -2.58
C TRP A 78 8.00 -13.76 -3.58
N LYS A 79 6.86 -13.11 -3.83
CA LYS A 79 6.79 -11.83 -4.55
C LYS A 79 6.02 -10.78 -3.80
N HIS A 80 6.34 -9.52 -4.08
CA HIS A 80 5.75 -8.35 -3.45
C HIS A 80 4.84 -7.61 -4.41
N LEU A 81 3.62 -7.30 -3.95
CA LEU A 81 2.64 -6.47 -4.64
C LEU A 81 2.45 -5.17 -3.87
N PHE A 82 2.53 -4.03 -4.56
CA PHE A 82 2.40 -2.72 -3.93
C PHE A 82 1.11 -2.00 -4.35
N ILE A 83 0.29 -1.67 -3.37
CA ILE A 83 -0.97 -0.96 -3.54
C ILE A 83 -1.01 0.21 -2.57
N THR A 84 -1.58 1.34 -2.98
CA THR A 84 -1.72 2.51 -2.12
C THR A 84 -3.05 3.23 -2.31
N THR A 85 -3.51 3.87 -1.23
CA THR A 85 -4.63 4.82 -1.26
C THR A 85 -4.15 6.28 -1.35
N ASN A 86 -2.83 6.52 -1.37
CA ASN A 86 -2.25 7.84 -1.48
C ASN A 86 -2.29 8.38 -2.92
N TRP A 87 -2.47 9.70 -3.04
CA TRP A 87 -2.38 10.41 -4.32
C TRP A 87 -0.95 10.67 -4.78
N ASP A 88 0.02 10.64 -3.86
CA ASP A 88 1.43 10.76 -4.22
C ASP A 88 1.93 9.51 -4.94
N PHE A 89 3.06 9.62 -5.64
CA PHE A 89 3.72 8.51 -6.31
C PHE A 89 5.14 8.28 -5.79
N LEU A 90 5.40 8.51 -4.48
CA LEU A 90 6.75 8.38 -3.92
C LEU A 90 7.32 6.97 -4.04
N LEU A 91 6.53 5.95 -3.73
CA LEU A 91 6.95 4.55 -3.87
C LEU A 91 7.20 4.19 -5.35
N GLN A 92 6.29 4.58 -6.25
CA GLN A 92 6.47 4.41 -7.70
C GLN A 92 7.76 5.08 -8.18
N ARG A 93 8.04 6.31 -7.71
CA ARG A 93 9.25 7.06 -8.04
C ARG A 93 10.51 6.33 -7.61
N GLU A 94 10.52 5.68 -6.45
CA GLU A 94 11.66 4.87 -6.00
C GLU A 94 11.83 3.58 -6.83
N ILE A 95 10.74 2.92 -7.23
CA ILE A 95 10.79 1.77 -8.14
C ILE A 95 11.36 2.18 -9.50
N LEU A 96 10.86 3.26 -10.09
CA LEU A 96 11.35 3.79 -11.37
C LEU A 96 12.83 4.20 -11.29
N ASN A 97 13.27 4.74 -10.15
CA ASN A 97 14.66 5.12 -9.93
C ASN A 97 15.63 3.92 -9.95
N LYS A 98 15.16 2.69 -9.71
CA LYS A 98 15.99 1.49 -9.87
C LYS A 98 16.31 1.15 -11.33
N LYS A 99 15.66 1.79 -12.32
CA LYS A 99 15.90 1.60 -13.76
C LYS A 99 15.93 0.12 -14.16
N LEU A 100 14.96 -0.64 -13.64
CA LEU A 100 14.84 -2.08 -13.87
C LEU A 100 14.64 -2.35 -15.37
N ALA A 101 15.65 -2.94 -16.02
CA ALA A 101 15.54 -3.37 -17.41
C ALA A 101 14.69 -4.65 -17.54
N ILE A 102 14.75 -5.50 -16.52
CA ILE A 102 13.98 -6.74 -16.37
C ILE A 102 13.29 -6.67 -15.00
N LEU A 103 12.03 -7.13 -14.93
CA LEU A 103 11.31 -7.21 -13.67
C LEU A 103 11.99 -8.27 -12.78
N PRO A 104 12.46 -7.91 -11.57
CA PRO A 104 13.12 -8.85 -10.68
C PRO A 104 12.13 -9.84 -10.09
N ASP A 105 12.61 -11.05 -9.77
CA ASP A 105 11.73 -12.14 -9.35
C ASP A 105 10.91 -11.84 -8.09
N TRP A 106 11.48 -11.09 -7.15
CA TRP A 106 10.80 -10.70 -5.90
C TRP A 106 9.64 -9.71 -6.11
N LEU A 107 9.45 -9.13 -7.30
CA LEU A 107 8.47 -8.09 -7.56
C LEU A 107 7.40 -8.56 -8.55
N ILE A 108 6.13 -8.44 -8.19
CA ILE A 108 5.01 -8.83 -9.08
C ILE A 108 4.85 -7.88 -10.25
N SER A 109 5.07 -6.59 -10.03
CA SER A 109 4.94 -5.58 -11.07
C SER A 109 5.83 -4.38 -10.83
N SER A 110 6.28 -3.75 -11.93
CA SER A 110 7.09 -2.52 -11.90
C SER A 110 6.27 -1.26 -11.56
N HIS A 111 4.98 -1.41 -11.29
CA HIS A 111 4.09 -0.32 -10.90
C HIS A 111 3.41 -0.56 -9.55
N VAL A 112 3.04 0.55 -8.91
CA VAL A 112 2.21 0.63 -7.72
C VAL A 112 0.78 0.89 -8.17
N PHE A 113 -0.17 0.15 -7.63
CA PHE A 113 -1.59 0.38 -7.89
C PHE A 113 -2.12 1.50 -7.00
N HIS A 114 -2.67 2.57 -7.59
CA HIS A 114 -3.20 3.72 -6.87
C HIS A 114 -4.72 3.69 -6.79
N LEU A 115 -5.29 3.09 -5.73
CA LEU A 115 -6.75 2.91 -5.64
C LEU A 115 -7.54 4.23 -5.67
N ASN A 116 -6.99 5.33 -5.17
CA ASN A 116 -7.66 6.65 -5.15
C ASN A 116 -7.15 7.59 -6.25
N GLY A 117 -6.51 7.03 -7.27
CA GLY A 117 -5.82 7.76 -8.30
C GLY A 117 -4.50 8.36 -7.81
N SER A 118 -3.75 8.93 -8.75
CA SER A 118 -2.42 9.48 -8.49
C SER A 118 -2.27 10.84 -9.16
N ILE A 119 -1.36 11.66 -8.66
CA ILE A 119 -0.90 12.86 -9.34
C ILE A 119 0.10 12.57 -10.47
N GLU A 120 0.50 11.30 -10.64
CA GLU A 120 1.35 10.85 -11.74
C GLU A 120 0.69 11.16 -13.09
N GLY A 121 1.37 11.93 -13.94
CA GLY A 121 0.81 12.56 -15.14
C GLY A 121 0.67 11.66 -16.38
N THR A 122 0.43 10.35 -16.21
CA THR A 122 0.25 9.42 -17.34
C THR A 122 -1.22 9.34 -17.78
N SER A 123 -1.46 8.80 -18.99
CA SER A 123 -2.80 8.65 -19.58
C SER A 123 -3.80 8.01 -18.60
N GLN A 124 -4.98 8.61 -18.49
CA GLN A 124 -5.99 8.23 -17.49
C GLN A 124 -6.79 6.96 -17.85
N GLU A 125 -6.68 6.44 -19.08
CA GLU A 125 -7.60 5.42 -19.60
C GLU A 125 -7.64 4.12 -18.78
N ASN A 126 -6.53 3.75 -18.12
CA ASN A 126 -6.46 2.53 -17.30
C ASN A 126 -6.31 2.81 -15.80
N ARG A 127 -6.22 4.07 -15.38
CA ARG A 127 -5.90 4.47 -14.00
C ARG A 127 -7.17 4.68 -13.19
N SER A 128 -7.06 4.46 -11.89
CA SER A 128 -8.14 4.79 -10.97
C SER A 128 -8.42 6.31 -11.01
N PRO A 129 -9.68 6.75 -10.88
CA PRO A 129 -10.01 8.16 -10.86
C PRO A 129 -9.38 8.85 -9.65
N PHE A 130 -9.14 10.16 -9.74
CA PHE A 130 -8.67 10.94 -8.60
C PHE A 130 -9.84 11.17 -7.62
N LEU A 131 -9.83 10.44 -6.50
CA LEU A 131 -10.91 10.41 -5.50
C LEU A 131 -10.51 11.23 -4.28
N LEU A 132 -11.32 12.22 -3.90
CA LEU A 132 -11.11 13.05 -2.72
C LEU A 132 -11.50 12.28 -1.44
N GLU A 133 -10.91 12.64 -0.30
CA GLU A 133 -11.26 12.04 1.00
C GLU A 133 -12.75 12.24 1.38
N THR A 134 -13.39 13.25 0.79
CA THR A 134 -14.80 13.61 0.98
C THR A 134 -15.72 13.09 -0.13
N ASP A 135 -15.17 12.37 -1.12
CA ASP A 135 -15.99 11.75 -2.15
C ASP A 135 -16.75 10.54 -1.56
N SER A 136 -17.97 10.29 -2.06
CA SER A 136 -18.74 9.11 -1.68
C SER A 136 -18.15 7.84 -2.30
N VAL A 137 -18.36 6.68 -1.66
CA VAL A 137 -17.92 5.38 -2.22
C VAL A 137 -18.42 5.16 -3.65
N THR A 138 -19.61 5.67 -3.99
CA THR A 138 -20.23 5.55 -5.32
C THR A 138 -19.47 6.26 -6.44
N LYS A 139 -18.58 7.22 -6.12
CA LYS A 139 -17.71 7.86 -7.12
C LYS A 139 -16.56 6.96 -7.58
N ARG A 140 -16.28 5.88 -6.86
CA ARG A 140 -15.36 4.85 -7.34
C ARG A 140 -16.02 4.14 -8.52
N ILE A 141 -15.56 4.46 -9.72
CA ILE A 141 -15.91 3.72 -10.92
C ILE A 141 -14.97 2.53 -11.12
N SER A 142 -15.50 1.48 -11.75
CA SER A 142 -14.71 0.33 -12.18
C SER A 142 -13.64 0.79 -13.18
N THR A 143 -12.38 0.54 -12.87
CA THR A 143 -11.23 0.85 -13.75
C THR A 143 -10.31 -0.36 -13.83
N PHE A 144 -9.51 -0.44 -14.88
CA PHE A 144 -8.56 -1.55 -15.04
C PHE A 144 -7.60 -1.66 -13.84
N GLU A 145 -6.98 -0.56 -13.41
CA GLU A 145 -6.07 -0.54 -12.26
C GLU A 145 -6.75 -0.99 -10.97
N ALA A 146 -7.92 -0.42 -10.64
CA ALA A 146 -8.62 -0.80 -9.41
C ALA A 146 -9.07 -2.27 -9.44
N ASN A 147 -9.64 -2.74 -10.55
CA ASN A 147 -10.10 -4.13 -10.67
C ASN A 147 -8.94 -5.11 -10.57
N ARG A 148 -7.82 -4.80 -11.23
CA ARG A 148 -6.62 -5.64 -11.16
C ARG A 148 -6.05 -5.66 -9.75
N ALA A 149 -5.92 -4.51 -9.10
CA ALA A 149 -5.43 -4.44 -7.72
C ALA A 149 -6.30 -5.25 -6.75
N LEU A 150 -7.63 -5.15 -6.86
CA LEU A 150 -8.57 -5.91 -6.04
C LEU A 150 -8.52 -7.41 -6.36
N SER A 151 -8.42 -7.78 -7.65
CA SER A 151 -8.23 -9.18 -8.06
C SER A 151 -6.92 -9.76 -7.52
N ASP A 152 -5.84 -8.99 -7.50
CA ASP A 152 -4.54 -9.45 -7.02
C ASP A 152 -4.52 -9.55 -5.47
N ILE A 153 -5.26 -8.69 -4.75
CA ILE A 153 -5.46 -8.79 -3.28
C ILE A 153 -6.10 -10.13 -2.92
N VAL A 154 -7.08 -10.58 -3.70
CA VAL A 154 -7.87 -11.79 -3.39
C VAL A 154 -7.01 -13.04 -3.22
N TRP A 155 -5.92 -13.11 -3.98
CA TRP A 155 -4.99 -14.25 -4.01
C TRP A 155 -3.72 -14.02 -3.17
N GLY A 156 -3.66 -12.94 -2.38
CA GLY A 156 -2.53 -12.68 -1.50
C GLY A 156 -2.41 -13.71 -0.36
N ASP A 157 -1.18 -14.04 0.01
CA ASP A 157 -0.88 -14.99 1.10
C ASP A 157 -0.60 -14.31 2.42
N ILE A 158 0.00 -13.11 2.37
CA ILE A 158 0.31 -12.29 3.53
C ILE A 158 0.03 -10.83 3.18
N PHE A 159 -0.54 -10.10 4.13
CA PHE A 159 -0.92 -8.71 3.95
C PHE A 159 -0.17 -7.83 4.94
N VAL A 160 0.38 -6.70 4.47
CA VAL A 160 1.05 -5.69 5.28
C VAL A 160 0.38 -4.35 5.06
N VAL A 161 -0.24 -3.81 6.10
CA VAL A 161 -0.94 -2.53 6.09
C VAL A 161 -0.05 -1.50 6.79
N VAL A 162 0.31 -0.43 6.09
CA VAL A 162 1.25 0.57 6.59
C VAL A 162 0.62 1.95 6.59
N GLY A 163 0.41 2.52 7.79
CA GLY A 163 0.03 3.92 7.94
C GLY A 163 -1.34 4.29 7.35
N MET A 164 -2.28 3.34 7.33
CA MET A 164 -3.69 3.58 7.00
C MET A 164 -4.49 3.82 8.29
N SER A 165 -5.43 4.78 8.25
CA SER A 165 -6.29 5.10 9.40
C SER A 165 -7.74 4.66 9.21
N PHE A 166 -8.20 4.48 7.97
CA PHE A 166 -9.59 4.16 7.63
C PHE A 166 -10.60 5.19 8.18
N ASN A 167 -10.16 6.44 8.37
CA ASN A 167 -11.03 7.53 8.84
C ASN A 167 -11.83 8.17 7.70
N CYS A 168 -11.32 8.17 6.47
CA CYS A 168 -12.05 8.68 5.31
C CYS A 168 -12.93 7.60 4.67
N GLU A 169 -13.99 8.03 3.99
CA GLU A 169 -14.97 7.13 3.36
C GLU A 169 -14.32 6.24 2.29
N MET A 170 -13.34 6.79 1.56
CA MET A 170 -12.65 6.06 0.49
C MET A 170 -11.84 4.86 0.99
N ASP A 171 -11.13 5.02 2.11
CA ASP A 171 -10.38 3.92 2.74
C ASP A 171 -11.35 2.90 3.36
N ARG A 172 -12.47 3.34 3.95
CA ARG A 172 -13.52 2.43 4.45
C ARG A 172 -14.16 1.62 3.33
N GLY A 173 -14.25 2.17 2.13
CA GLY A 173 -14.68 1.43 0.94
C GLY A 173 -13.85 0.17 0.66
N LEU A 174 -12.54 0.20 0.97
CA LEU A 174 -11.68 -0.99 0.87
C LEU A 174 -12.07 -2.05 1.91
N LEU A 175 -12.31 -1.65 3.16
CA LEU A 175 -12.75 -2.59 4.21
C LEU A 175 -14.11 -3.21 3.89
N ILE A 176 -15.05 -2.41 3.38
CA ILE A 176 -16.36 -2.90 2.93
C ILE A 176 -16.19 -3.92 1.80
N TYR A 177 -15.32 -3.64 0.83
CA TYR A 177 -15.01 -4.60 -0.23
C TYR A 177 -14.47 -5.92 0.35
N LEU A 178 -13.48 -5.83 1.25
CA LEU A 178 -12.88 -7.00 1.89
C LEU A 178 -13.93 -7.80 2.69
N GLN A 179 -14.77 -7.11 3.46
CA GLN A 179 -15.84 -7.72 4.25
C GLN A 179 -16.84 -8.50 3.40
N HIS A 180 -17.27 -7.95 2.26
CA HIS A 180 -18.23 -8.64 1.38
C HIS A 180 -17.69 -9.92 0.74
N HIS A 181 -16.36 -10.07 0.66
CA HIS A 181 -15.76 -11.19 -0.07
C HIS A 181 -14.99 -12.17 0.80
N GLN A 182 -14.75 -11.86 2.08
CA GLN A 182 -13.89 -12.66 2.97
C GLN A 182 -14.38 -14.11 3.17
N ASP A 183 -15.69 -14.37 3.08
CA ASP A 183 -16.23 -15.73 3.25
C ASP A 183 -15.92 -16.65 2.05
N ASN A 184 -15.78 -16.05 0.87
CA ASN A 184 -15.69 -16.78 -0.39
C ASN A 184 -14.27 -16.82 -0.96
N LEU A 185 -13.33 -16.07 -0.37
CA LEU A 185 -12.01 -15.83 -0.95
C LEU A 185 -10.88 -16.04 0.08
N PRO A 186 -9.69 -16.52 -0.37
CA PRO A 186 -8.63 -16.99 0.53
C PRO A 186 -8.11 -15.95 1.53
N PHE A 187 -8.07 -14.67 1.15
CA PHE A 187 -7.51 -13.61 2.00
C PHE A 187 -8.18 -13.47 3.38
N GLY A 188 -9.44 -13.93 3.49
CA GLY A 188 -10.24 -13.84 4.72
C GLY A 188 -9.70 -14.66 5.89
N GLU A 189 -8.81 -15.61 5.64
CA GLU A 189 -8.21 -16.51 6.65
C GLU A 189 -6.69 -16.32 6.78
N LYS A 190 -6.10 -15.35 6.05
CA LYS A 190 -4.64 -15.12 6.01
C LYS A 190 -4.15 -14.24 7.16
N ASN A 191 -2.83 -14.06 7.24
CA ASN A 191 -2.22 -13.15 8.21
C ASN A 191 -2.18 -11.71 7.67
N TRP A 192 -2.57 -10.78 8.53
CA TRP A 192 -2.57 -9.33 8.25
C TRP A 192 -1.73 -8.61 9.29
N TYR A 193 -0.60 -8.04 8.88
CA TYR A 193 0.26 -7.22 9.71
C TYR A 193 -0.16 -5.75 9.60
N ILE A 194 -0.57 -5.16 10.72
CA ILE A 194 -1.02 -3.76 10.75
C ILE A 194 0.05 -2.94 11.47
N LEU A 195 0.71 -2.06 10.72
CA LEU A 195 1.79 -1.23 11.23
C LEU A 195 1.32 0.20 11.48
N ASN A 196 1.38 0.62 12.75
CA ASN A 196 1.10 1.99 13.15
C ASN A 196 1.89 2.34 14.43
N PRO A 197 2.61 3.48 14.49
CA PRO A 197 3.36 3.88 15.69
C PRO A 197 2.48 4.37 16.84
N ASP A 198 1.23 4.79 16.58
CA ASP A 198 0.31 5.19 17.63
C ASP A 198 -0.52 3.99 18.09
N SER A 199 -0.42 3.62 19.36
CA SER A 199 -1.12 2.47 19.91
C SER A 199 -2.65 2.61 19.88
N GLY A 200 -3.16 3.84 20.02
CA GLY A 200 -4.60 4.10 20.00
C GLY A 200 -5.18 3.89 18.60
N ASP A 201 -4.54 4.46 17.59
CA ASP A 201 -4.90 4.27 16.19
C ASP A 201 -4.64 2.83 15.73
N LEU A 202 -3.55 2.19 16.19
CA LEU A 202 -3.29 0.77 15.91
C LEU A 202 -4.45 -0.12 16.39
N ASN A 203 -4.91 0.09 17.63
CA ASN A 203 -6.01 -0.68 18.20
C ASN A 203 -7.34 -0.41 17.46
N LYS A 204 -7.59 0.83 17.04
CA LYS A 204 -8.77 1.17 16.21
C LYS A 204 -8.73 0.46 14.87
N VAL A 205 -7.61 0.57 14.15
CA VAL A 205 -7.46 -0.06 12.83
C VAL A 205 -7.54 -1.58 12.96
N LYS A 206 -6.90 -2.16 13.99
CA LYS A 206 -7.05 -3.58 14.32
C LYS A 206 -8.53 -3.96 14.48
N SER A 207 -9.30 -3.22 15.28
CA SER A 207 -10.73 -3.49 15.49
C SER A 207 -11.54 -3.40 14.19
N PHE A 208 -11.22 -2.46 13.29
CA PHE A 208 -11.85 -2.39 11.97
C PHE A 208 -11.57 -3.64 11.15
N PHE A 209 -10.33 -4.14 11.16
CA PHE A 209 -9.97 -5.38 10.47
C PHE A 209 -10.60 -6.62 11.09
N GLU A 210 -10.63 -6.74 12.43
CA GLU A 210 -11.30 -7.85 13.11
C GLU A 210 -12.81 -7.87 12.82
N THR A 211 -13.42 -6.70 12.61
CA THR A 211 -14.83 -6.59 12.21
C THR A 211 -15.03 -6.99 10.74
N ALA A 212 -14.16 -6.51 9.84
CA ALA A 212 -14.26 -6.77 8.42
C ALA A 212 -13.84 -8.21 8.03
N LEU A 213 -12.87 -8.78 8.73
CA LEU A 213 -12.21 -10.06 8.47
C LEU A 213 -12.17 -10.90 9.75
N PRO A 214 -13.31 -11.41 10.23
CA PRO A 214 -13.39 -12.08 11.54
C PRO A 214 -12.59 -13.38 11.63
N ARG A 215 -12.22 -13.97 10.48
CA ARG A 215 -11.45 -15.23 10.39
C ARG A 215 -9.96 -15.00 10.12
N ALA A 216 -9.55 -13.76 9.86
CA ALA A 216 -8.16 -13.44 9.57
C ALA A 216 -7.34 -13.35 10.85
N ASN A 217 -6.05 -13.70 10.76
CA ASN A 217 -5.13 -13.49 11.86
C ASN A 217 -4.56 -12.06 11.79
N ILE A 218 -5.11 -11.16 12.61
CA ILE A 218 -4.69 -9.77 12.66
C ILE A 218 -3.54 -9.60 13.66
N VAL A 219 -2.35 -9.27 13.15
CA VAL A 219 -1.13 -9.08 13.93
C VAL A 219 -0.80 -7.58 14.01
N PRO A 220 -1.06 -6.91 15.14
CA PRO A 220 -0.69 -5.51 15.32
C PRO A 220 0.83 -5.37 15.51
N VAL A 221 1.44 -4.44 14.79
CA VAL A 221 2.85 -4.08 14.91
C VAL A 221 2.93 -2.62 15.34
N ASN A 222 3.26 -2.37 16.61
CA ASN A 222 3.39 -1.03 17.16
C ASN A 222 4.80 -0.48 16.91
N ALA A 223 5.01 0.05 15.70
CA ALA A 223 6.26 0.67 15.31
C ALA A 223 6.02 1.69 14.20
N SER A 224 6.94 2.66 14.07
CA SER A 224 6.95 3.52 12.89
C SER A 224 7.39 2.72 11.67
N PHE A 225 6.97 3.15 10.48
CA PHE A 225 7.38 2.50 9.23
C PHE A 225 8.91 2.43 9.08
N GLN A 226 9.60 3.51 9.45
CA GLN A 226 11.04 3.58 9.39
C GLN A 226 11.73 2.67 10.40
N ASP A 227 11.23 2.60 11.64
CA ASP A 227 11.83 1.77 12.69
C ASP A 227 11.62 0.28 12.41
N TRP A 228 10.45 -0.10 11.92
CA TRP A 228 10.13 -1.47 11.55
C TRP A 228 10.98 -1.99 10.38
N ILE A 229 11.20 -1.15 9.36
CA ILE A 229 12.21 -1.42 8.32
C ILE A 229 13.62 -1.48 8.96
N GLY A 230 13.88 -0.59 9.92
CA GLY A 230 15.12 -0.47 10.68
C GLY A 230 15.55 -1.75 11.39
N THR A 231 14.60 -2.43 12.01
CA THR A 231 14.76 -3.71 12.72
C THR A 231 14.77 -4.92 11.79
N GLY A 232 14.63 -4.71 10.48
CA GLY A 232 14.69 -5.77 9.48
C GLY A 232 13.38 -6.55 9.30
N MET A 233 12.25 -6.01 9.76
CA MET A 233 10.90 -6.56 9.61
C MET A 233 10.78 -7.99 10.17
N PRO A 234 10.94 -8.18 11.50
CA PRO A 234 11.06 -9.51 12.12
C PRO A 234 9.84 -10.40 11.88
N GLU A 235 8.64 -9.84 11.73
CA GLU A 235 7.42 -10.56 11.40
C GLU A 235 7.54 -11.25 10.04
N LEU A 236 8.08 -10.58 9.03
CA LEU A 236 8.27 -11.16 7.69
C LEU A 236 9.39 -12.21 7.67
N VAL A 237 10.41 -12.04 8.53
CA VAL A 237 11.44 -13.07 8.74
C VAL A 237 10.85 -14.33 9.38
N LYS A 238 10.02 -14.16 10.42
CA LYS A 238 9.34 -15.27 11.10
C LYS A 238 8.45 -16.08 10.14
N GLN A 239 7.83 -15.40 9.17
CA GLN A 239 7.02 -16.03 8.13
C GLN A 239 7.82 -16.61 6.96
N LYS A 240 9.17 -16.53 6.99
CA LYS A 240 10.04 -16.97 5.89
C LYS A 240 9.69 -16.29 4.56
N ILE A 241 9.31 -15.01 4.63
CA ILE A 241 9.16 -14.13 3.47
C ILE A 241 10.51 -13.47 3.19
N LEU A 242 11.24 -13.12 4.26
CA LEU A 242 12.56 -12.53 4.22
C LEU A 242 13.61 -13.40 4.92
N VAL A 243 14.80 -13.50 4.34
CA VAL A 243 15.99 -14.06 4.98
C VAL A 243 16.39 -13.20 6.20
N SER A 244 16.93 -13.84 7.24
CA SER A 244 17.45 -13.14 8.42
C SER A 244 18.64 -12.22 8.06
N PRO A 245 18.85 -11.09 8.75
CA PRO A 245 20.05 -10.27 8.55
C PRO A 245 21.30 -11.09 8.93
N GLY A 246 22.15 -11.45 7.95
CA GLY A 246 23.41 -12.16 8.19
C GLY A 246 23.43 -13.66 7.83
N GLY A 247 22.41 -14.15 7.12
CA GLY A 247 22.43 -15.45 6.44
C GLY A 247 23.00 -15.35 5.02
#